data_AF-A0A2B8B0B6-F1
#
_entry.id   AF-A0A2B8B0B6-F1
#
_cell.length_a   1.000
_cell.length_b   1.000
_cell.length_c   1.000
_cell.angle_alpha   90.00
_cell.angle_beta   90.00
_cell.angle_gamma   90.00
#
_symmetry.space_group_name_H-M   'P 1'
#
loop_
_entity.id
_entity.type
_entity.pdbx_description
1 polymer ?
#
loop_
_entity_poly.entity_id
_entity_poly.type
_entity_poly.pdbx_seq_one_letter_code
_entity_poly.pdbx_strand_id
1 'polypeptide(L)'
;MTSSVGPCRGGGACVVRCACHVCVELLGAWFTLPVRTARNRFRSGDRSPGRDRPARDHPARDRPARDRRTGHRTASAGPRRRLAAMTGEPRRTAADKTLDVLEALAEHHGVADLAKATGLPKPTVHRILQTLVQRGFARQVDHGSYVGGARILTLVRRHQPAIDLPNQLRPALDELQKETKWTVHFALLAGDEAVYAAKVEGDRPYHLASRVGMSLALHSTSVGKSMLACLPEEAVRALLARTGMPPRTARTHISPDELIAELGAVRTRGYAEDHEENEEGVIAVGAPVFDHTGQVIGGISAATLSHPADAAAVPDCGRAVADAARRTSLMLGAAPRHSDLSRLAG
;
A
#
# COMPACT_ATOMS: atom_id res chain seq x y z
N MET A 1 0.48 56.88 -15.62
CA MET A 1 -0.71 57.77 -15.57
C MET A 1 -1.50 57.45 -16.83
N THR A 2 -2.70 56.85 -16.83
CA THR A 2 -3.80 56.84 -15.85
C THR A 2 -4.64 55.56 -16.05
N SER A 3 -5.08 54.97 -14.94
CA SER A 3 -6.11 53.94 -14.85
C SER A 3 -7.48 54.41 -15.34
N SER A 4 -8.31 53.49 -15.83
CA SER A 4 -9.69 53.37 -15.35
C SER A 4 -10.20 51.93 -15.45
N VAL A 5 -10.90 51.53 -14.39
CA VAL A 5 -11.47 50.20 -14.12
C VAL A 5 -12.99 50.31 -14.28
N GLY A 6 -13.65 49.29 -14.85
CA GLY A 6 -15.11 49.15 -14.85
C GLY A 6 -15.61 47.93 -15.64
N PRO A 7 -16.76 47.33 -15.30
CA PRO A 7 -16.85 45.91 -14.98
C PRO A 7 -17.56 45.05 -16.02
N CYS A 8 -17.28 43.73 -16.04
CA CYS A 8 -18.10 42.74 -16.74
C CYS A 8 -18.64 41.71 -15.76
N ARG A 9 -19.95 41.80 -15.51
CA ARG A 9 -20.78 40.69 -15.01
C ARG A 9 -21.11 39.79 -16.21
N GLY A 10 -20.90 38.50 -16.07
CA GLY A 10 -21.34 37.50 -17.04
C GLY A 10 -21.11 36.10 -16.49
N GLY A 11 -22.18 35.49 -15.98
CA GLY A 11 -22.17 34.09 -15.57
C GLY A 11 -21.97 33.17 -16.78
N GLY A 12 -21.14 32.15 -16.60
CA GLY A 12 -20.95 31.07 -17.55
C GLY A 12 -20.35 29.90 -16.82
N ALA A 13 -21.17 28.90 -16.52
CA ALA A 13 -20.72 27.61 -16.00
C ALA A 13 -19.71 27.01 -16.99
N CYS A 14 -18.44 26.94 -16.60
CA CYS A 14 -17.43 26.26 -17.39
C CYS A 14 -17.43 24.78 -17.02
N VAL A 15 -18.13 24.00 -17.84
CA VAL A 15 -18.08 22.54 -17.88
C VAL A 15 -16.69 22.14 -18.36
N VAL A 16 -15.78 21.78 -17.45
CA VAL A 16 -14.55 21.06 -17.81
C VAL A 16 -14.85 19.57 -17.71
N ARG A 17 -15.24 19.01 -18.86
CA ARG A 17 -15.38 17.59 -19.11
C ARG A 17 -14.23 17.17 -20.03
N CYS A 18 -13.69 15.98 -19.74
CA CYS A 18 -12.69 15.21 -20.49
C CYS A 18 -11.20 15.59 -20.36
N ALA A 19 -10.47 14.78 -19.59
CA ALA A 19 -9.58 13.75 -20.16
C ALA A 19 -9.19 12.74 -19.05
N CYS A 20 -10.08 11.78 -18.76
CA CYS A 20 -9.75 10.60 -17.95
C CYS A 20 -10.36 9.39 -18.67
N HIS A 21 -9.65 8.92 -19.70
CA HIS A 21 -10.03 7.79 -20.54
C HIS A 21 -8.78 7.12 -21.13
N VAL A 22 -7.89 6.61 -20.28
CA VAL A 22 -6.77 5.74 -20.72
C VAL A 22 -6.56 4.48 -19.84
N CYS A 23 -7.10 4.38 -18.62
CA CYS A 23 -6.74 3.23 -17.74
C CYS A 23 -7.72 2.03 -17.72
N VAL A 24 -8.48 1.74 -18.77
CA VAL A 24 -9.45 0.60 -18.74
C VAL A 24 -9.28 -0.44 -19.86
N GLU A 25 -8.38 -0.28 -20.84
CA GLU A 25 -8.32 -1.22 -21.99
C GLU A 25 -7.17 -2.25 -22.01
N LEU A 26 -6.42 -2.47 -20.93
CA LEU A 26 -5.32 -3.47 -20.94
C LEU A 26 -5.48 -4.67 -19.97
N LEU A 27 -6.72 -5.11 -19.72
CA LEU A 27 -6.99 -6.36 -18.99
C LEU A 27 -8.01 -7.29 -19.67
N GLY A 28 -8.06 -7.29 -21.01
CA GLY A 28 -8.98 -8.17 -21.74
C GLY A 28 -8.47 -8.57 -23.11
N ALA A 29 -7.60 -9.58 -23.20
CA ALA A 29 -7.23 -10.17 -24.49
C ALA A 29 -6.84 -11.65 -24.41
N TRP A 30 -7.55 -12.49 -23.66
CA TRP A 30 -7.47 -13.95 -23.82
C TRP A 30 -8.86 -14.58 -23.61
N PHE A 31 -9.26 -15.46 -24.56
CA PHE A 31 -10.50 -16.26 -24.66
C PHE A 31 -11.70 -15.72 -25.49
N THR A 32 -11.65 -16.03 -26.80
CA THR A 32 -12.67 -16.67 -27.68
C THR A 32 -14.19 -16.38 -27.58
N LEU A 33 -14.76 -16.03 -28.74
CA LEU A 33 -16.16 -16.00 -29.27
C LEU A 33 -17.12 -17.16 -28.81
N PRO A 34 -18.44 -17.17 -29.18
CA PRO A 34 -19.51 -16.18 -28.96
C PRO A 34 -20.83 -16.83 -28.47
N VAL A 35 -21.61 -16.23 -27.56
CA VAL A 35 -23.03 -16.63 -27.36
C VAL A 35 -23.94 -15.41 -27.11
N ARG A 36 -24.99 -15.34 -27.95
CA ARG A 36 -26.12 -14.40 -27.95
C ARG A 36 -26.73 -14.16 -26.56
N THR A 37 -26.98 -12.91 -26.21
CA THR A 37 -27.96 -12.54 -25.16
C THR A 37 -29.21 -11.94 -25.77
N ALA A 38 -30.34 -12.57 -25.47
CA ALA A 38 -31.67 -12.01 -25.66
C ALA A 38 -31.99 -11.04 -24.52
N ARG A 39 -32.63 -9.93 -24.90
CA ARG A 39 -33.18 -8.85 -24.06
C ARG A 39 -34.05 -9.38 -22.91
N ASN A 40 -34.03 -8.72 -21.76
CA ASN A 40 -35.28 -8.17 -21.24
C ASN A 40 -35.10 -6.96 -20.32
N ARG A 41 -35.95 -5.95 -20.56
CA ARG A 41 -36.14 -4.75 -19.76
C ARG A 41 -37.04 -5.07 -18.58
N PHE A 42 -36.81 -4.47 -17.41
CA PHE A 42 -37.90 -4.26 -16.46
C PHE A 42 -37.89 -2.84 -15.87
N ARG A 43 -39.08 -2.26 -15.86
CA ARG A 43 -39.46 -0.87 -15.60
C ARG A 43 -39.46 -0.55 -14.10
N SER A 44 -39.12 0.70 -13.80
CA SER A 44 -39.39 1.41 -12.55
C SER A 44 -40.80 2.03 -12.54
N GLY A 45 -41.48 1.95 -11.39
CA GLY A 45 -42.58 2.82 -10.96
C GLY A 45 -42.48 2.88 -9.42
N ASP A 46 -42.12 4.01 -8.83
CA ASP A 46 -42.90 5.23 -8.54
C ASP A 46 -43.82 5.11 -7.31
N ARG A 47 -43.73 6.17 -6.47
CA ARG A 47 -44.63 6.66 -5.42
C ARG A 47 -44.39 6.26 -3.95
N SER A 48 -43.83 7.25 -3.23
CA SER A 48 -44.16 7.60 -1.84
C SER A 48 -45.58 8.20 -1.73
N PRO A 49 -46.18 8.31 -0.53
CA PRO A 49 -45.97 9.53 0.28
C PRO A 49 -45.95 9.30 1.81
N GLY A 50 -45.39 10.27 2.53
CA GLY A 50 -45.15 10.23 3.98
C GLY A 50 -46.31 10.67 4.88
N ARG A 51 -46.04 10.68 6.19
CA ARG A 51 -46.69 11.51 7.22
C ARG A 51 -45.86 11.52 8.52
N ASP A 52 -45.65 12.74 9.02
CA ASP A 52 -45.01 13.11 10.29
C ASP A 52 -45.89 12.82 11.52
N ARG A 53 -45.25 12.57 12.69
CA ARG A 53 -45.41 13.32 13.98
C ARG A 53 -44.69 12.63 15.17
N PRO A 54 -44.40 13.34 16.28
CA PRO A 54 -43.04 13.43 16.82
C PRO A 54 -42.83 12.83 18.23
N ALA A 55 -41.55 12.86 18.63
CA ALA A 55 -40.96 12.43 19.89
C ALA A 55 -41.50 13.14 21.14
N ARG A 56 -41.51 12.42 22.26
CA ARG A 56 -41.76 12.94 23.61
C ARG A 56 -40.50 12.81 24.45
N ASP A 57 -40.02 13.94 24.95
CA ASP A 57 -39.00 14.08 25.98
C ASP A 57 -39.54 13.67 27.37
N HIS A 58 -38.66 13.14 28.22
CA HIS A 58 -38.86 12.97 29.66
C HIS A 58 -37.66 13.58 30.40
N PRO A 59 -37.87 14.50 31.36
CA PRO A 59 -36.77 15.12 32.09
C PRO A 59 -36.37 14.37 33.36
N ALA A 60 -35.15 14.71 33.78
CA ALA A 60 -34.35 14.25 34.90
C ALA A 60 -35.04 14.21 36.28
N ARG A 61 -34.56 13.30 37.13
CA ARG A 61 -34.66 13.40 38.59
C ARG A 61 -33.29 13.28 39.24
N ASP A 62 -32.83 14.40 39.76
CA ASP A 62 -31.83 14.55 40.82
C ASP A 62 -32.31 13.93 42.14
N ARG A 63 -31.37 13.38 42.94
CA ARG A 63 -31.26 13.53 44.41
C ARG A 63 -30.06 12.73 44.98
N PRO A 64 -29.54 13.08 46.18
CA PRO A 64 -28.18 13.61 46.30
C PRO A 64 -27.21 12.75 47.13
N ALA A 65 -25.95 13.16 47.06
CA ALA A 65 -24.78 12.67 47.78
C ALA A 65 -24.91 12.83 49.31
N ARG A 66 -24.38 11.84 50.04
CA ARG A 66 -24.18 11.93 51.49
C ARG A 66 -22.78 11.45 51.90
N ASP A 67 -22.02 12.46 52.31
CA ASP A 67 -21.16 12.55 53.49
C ASP A 67 -19.76 11.92 53.49
N ARG A 68 -18.80 12.82 53.70
CA ARG A 68 -17.37 12.59 53.87
C ARG A 68 -17.09 12.54 55.38
N ARG A 69 -16.46 11.47 55.85
CA ARG A 69 -15.65 11.54 57.08
C ARG A 69 -14.28 10.93 56.85
N THR A 70 -13.31 11.82 56.99
CA THR A 70 -11.86 11.62 57.08
C THR A 70 -11.46 10.95 58.38
N GLY A 71 -10.54 9.99 58.32
CA GLY A 71 -9.82 9.44 59.46
C GLY A 71 -8.47 8.87 59.00
N HIS A 72 -7.39 9.63 59.20
CA HIS A 72 -6.02 9.15 59.13
C HIS A 72 -5.69 8.36 60.40
N ARG A 73 -5.03 7.19 60.27
CA ARG A 73 -3.70 6.93 60.88
C ARG A 73 -3.15 5.51 60.59
N THR A 74 -1.86 5.55 60.22
CA THR A 74 -0.75 4.62 60.50
C THR A 74 -0.62 3.25 59.81
N ALA A 75 0.58 3.08 59.26
CA ALA A 75 1.13 1.94 58.56
C ALA A 75 1.44 0.75 59.47
N SER A 76 1.30 -0.47 58.93
CA SER A 76 2.14 -1.61 59.31
C SER A 76 2.33 -2.54 58.11
N ALA A 77 3.55 -3.06 58.00
CA ALA A 77 4.11 -3.83 56.90
C ALA A 77 3.45 -5.21 56.73
N GLY A 78 3.43 -5.70 55.47
CA GLY A 78 2.60 -6.84 55.02
C GLY A 78 3.02 -8.25 55.45
N PRO A 79 2.40 -9.27 54.82
CA PRO A 79 3.20 -10.22 54.05
C PRO A 79 2.77 -10.26 52.58
N ARG A 80 3.78 -10.24 51.71
CA ARG A 80 3.69 -10.38 50.26
C ARG A 80 2.92 -11.65 49.87
N ARG A 81 1.65 -11.48 49.49
CA ARG A 81 0.90 -12.52 48.77
C ARG A 81 1.42 -12.54 47.33
N ARG A 82 1.99 -13.69 46.96
CA ARG A 82 2.60 -14.00 45.67
C ARG A 82 1.73 -13.50 44.52
N LEU A 83 2.26 -12.56 43.74
CA LEU A 83 1.78 -12.25 42.40
C LEU A 83 2.30 -13.35 41.45
N ALA A 84 1.70 -14.52 41.55
CA ALA A 84 1.87 -15.58 40.57
C ALA A 84 0.63 -15.58 39.67
N ALA A 85 0.68 -14.81 38.59
CA ALA A 85 0.00 -15.08 37.32
C ALA A 85 0.24 -13.94 36.33
N MET A 86 0.55 -14.32 35.09
CA MET A 86 0.19 -13.70 33.80
C MET A 86 1.36 -13.56 32.81
N THR A 87 2.08 -14.66 32.57
CA THR A 87 2.68 -14.96 31.26
C THR A 87 1.95 -16.14 30.65
N GLY A 88 0.65 -15.98 30.41
CA GLY A 88 -0.09 -16.86 29.52
C GLY A 88 -0.14 -16.20 28.15
N GLU A 89 0.25 -16.92 27.09
CA GLU A 89 -0.05 -16.50 25.72
C GLU A 89 -1.53 -16.06 25.65
N PRO A 90 -1.84 -14.92 25.01
CA PRO A 90 -3.21 -14.44 24.93
C PRO A 90 -4.11 -15.56 24.40
N ARG A 91 -5.14 -15.92 25.19
CA ARG A 91 -6.00 -17.06 24.87
C ARG A 91 -6.75 -16.76 23.58
N ARG A 92 -6.32 -17.37 22.47
CA ARG A 92 -6.93 -17.18 21.14
C ARG A 92 -8.45 -17.40 21.22
N THR A 93 -9.19 -16.35 20.89
CA THR A 93 -10.65 -16.35 20.86
C THR A 93 -11.17 -17.15 19.66
N ALA A 94 -12.48 -17.37 19.59
CA ALA A 94 -13.08 -18.01 18.43
C ALA A 94 -12.94 -17.16 17.15
N ALA A 95 -12.89 -15.83 17.29
CA ALA A 95 -12.67 -14.91 16.18
C ALA A 95 -11.23 -15.04 15.65
N ASP A 96 -10.23 -15.00 16.53
CA ASP A 96 -8.82 -15.15 16.16
C ASP A 96 -8.59 -16.46 15.39
N LYS A 97 -9.11 -17.57 15.91
CA LYS A 97 -9.02 -18.88 15.24
C LYS A 97 -9.69 -18.90 13.87
N THR A 98 -10.76 -18.13 13.69
CA THR A 98 -11.47 -18.05 12.41
C THR A 98 -10.65 -17.28 11.38
N LEU A 99 -10.01 -16.19 11.80
CA LEU A 99 -9.10 -15.41 10.95
C LEU A 99 -7.83 -16.22 10.62
N ASP A 100 -7.22 -16.88 11.60
CA ASP A 100 -6.06 -17.77 11.41
C ASP A 100 -6.32 -18.82 10.31
N VAL A 101 -7.49 -19.47 10.34
CA VAL A 101 -7.87 -20.48 9.35
C VAL A 101 -8.17 -19.86 7.99
N LEU A 102 -8.78 -18.67 7.95
CA LEU A 102 -9.06 -17.96 6.69
C LEU A 102 -7.77 -17.51 6.00
N GLU A 103 -6.78 -17.03 6.75
CA GLU A 103 -5.47 -16.65 6.24
C GLU A 103 -4.67 -17.87 5.77
N ALA A 104 -4.65 -18.95 6.57
CA ALA A 104 -3.97 -20.19 6.19
C ALA A 104 -4.56 -20.83 4.91
N LEU A 105 -5.83 -20.58 4.60
CA LEU A 105 -6.50 -21.02 3.37
C LEU A 105 -5.91 -20.41 2.09
N ALA A 106 -5.15 -19.30 2.21
CA ALA A 106 -4.46 -18.68 1.08
C ALA A 106 -3.32 -19.55 0.54
N GLU A 107 -2.67 -20.35 1.41
CA GLU A 107 -1.49 -21.15 1.05
C GLU A 107 -1.73 -22.67 1.18
N HIS A 108 -2.79 -23.09 1.87
CA HIS A 108 -3.11 -24.49 2.12
C HIS A 108 -4.57 -24.82 1.81
N HIS A 109 -4.82 -26.00 1.25
CA HIS A 109 -6.17 -26.38 0.79
C HIS A 109 -6.73 -27.59 1.54
N GLY A 110 -5.88 -28.40 2.19
CA GLY A 110 -6.28 -29.58 2.95
C GLY A 110 -6.52 -29.27 4.43
N VAL A 111 -7.52 -29.91 5.04
CA VAL A 111 -7.82 -29.77 6.49
C VAL A 111 -6.62 -30.17 7.37
N ALA A 112 -5.83 -31.15 6.93
CA ALA A 112 -4.65 -31.59 7.67
C ALA A 112 -3.54 -30.52 7.68
N ASP A 113 -3.28 -29.90 6.53
CA ASP A 113 -2.26 -28.86 6.40
C ASP A 113 -2.68 -27.58 7.12
N LEU A 114 -3.95 -27.21 7.01
CA LEU A 114 -4.54 -26.08 7.75
C LEU A 114 -4.44 -26.28 9.27
N ALA A 115 -4.70 -27.50 9.76
CA ALA A 115 -4.53 -27.82 11.19
C ALA A 115 -3.07 -27.69 11.64
N LYS A 116 -2.12 -28.12 10.80
CA LYS A 116 -0.69 -27.99 11.08
C LYS A 116 -0.26 -26.52 11.08
N ALA A 117 -0.67 -25.74 10.09
CA ALA A 117 -0.30 -24.33 9.94
C ALA A 117 -0.87 -23.45 11.07
N THR A 118 -2.10 -23.70 11.50
CA THR A 118 -2.76 -22.89 12.54
C THR A 118 -2.51 -23.39 13.97
N GLY A 119 -2.00 -24.61 14.13
CA GLY A 119 -1.87 -25.28 15.43
C GLY A 119 -3.21 -25.70 16.06
N LEU A 120 -4.29 -25.74 15.27
CA LEU A 120 -5.64 -26.07 15.74
C LEU A 120 -6.00 -27.54 15.49
N PRO A 121 -6.78 -28.19 16.38
CA PRO A 121 -7.26 -29.56 16.14
C PRO A 121 -8.10 -29.65 14.86
N LYS A 122 -7.92 -30.72 14.06
CA LYS A 122 -8.66 -30.96 12.80
C LYS A 122 -10.19 -30.75 12.91
N PRO A 123 -10.89 -31.22 13.96
CA PRO A 123 -12.33 -30.96 14.11
C PRO A 123 -12.68 -29.48 14.25
N THR A 124 -11.80 -28.70 14.88
CA THR A 124 -11.97 -27.24 15.03
C THR A 124 -11.81 -26.54 13.69
N VAL A 125 -10.76 -26.88 12.93
CA VAL A 125 -10.53 -26.36 11.57
C VAL A 125 -11.70 -26.69 10.66
N HIS A 126 -12.20 -27.93 10.68
CA HIS A 126 -13.35 -28.34 9.88
C HIS A 126 -14.61 -27.52 10.22
N ARG A 127 -14.93 -27.31 11.51
CA ARG A 127 -16.07 -26.48 11.92
C ARG A 127 -15.94 -25.02 11.47
N ILE A 128 -14.74 -24.47 11.53
CA ILE A 128 -14.46 -23.11 11.05
C ILE A 128 -14.61 -23.04 9.53
N LEU A 129 -14.05 -23.98 8.77
CA LEU A 129 -14.20 -24.05 7.32
C LEU A 129 -15.66 -24.16 6.89
N GLN A 130 -16.47 -24.98 7.57
CA GLN A 130 -17.92 -25.05 7.32
C GLN A 130 -18.59 -23.69 7.50
N THR A 131 -18.20 -22.94 8.54
CA THR A 131 -18.70 -21.57 8.76
C THR A 131 -18.25 -20.63 7.64
N LEU A 132 -16.97 -20.68 7.23
CA LEU A 132 -16.44 -19.86 6.14
C LEU A 132 -17.11 -20.19 4.80
N VAL A 133 -17.42 -21.46 4.53
CA VAL A 133 -18.18 -21.90 3.35
C VAL A 133 -19.60 -21.33 3.37
N GLN A 134 -20.32 -21.49 4.49
CA GLN A 134 -21.67 -20.93 4.65
C GLN A 134 -21.72 -19.41 4.47
N ARG A 135 -20.65 -18.72 4.87
CA ARG A 135 -20.53 -17.26 4.76
C ARG A 135 -19.92 -16.81 3.41
N GLY A 136 -19.57 -17.75 2.53
CA GLY A 136 -19.02 -17.53 1.19
C GLY A 136 -17.55 -17.10 1.15
N PHE A 137 -16.83 -17.16 2.27
CA PHE A 137 -15.40 -16.86 2.39
C PHE A 137 -14.51 -18.04 1.99
N ALA A 138 -15.03 -19.26 2.05
CA ALA A 138 -14.40 -20.46 1.51
C ALA A 138 -15.36 -21.17 0.55
N ARG A 139 -14.84 -22.09 -0.26
CA ARG A 139 -15.64 -23.08 -0.99
C ARG A 139 -14.93 -24.41 -0.95
N GLN A 140 -15.71 -25.49 -0.87
CA GLN A 140 -15.17 -26.83 -1.00
C GLN A 140 -14.97 -27.15 -2.48
N VAL A 141 -13.84 -27.79 -2.79
CA VAL A 141 -13.52 -28.35 -4.11
C VAL A 141 -13.46 -29.87 -4.01
N ASP A 142 -13.26 -30.55 -5.13
CA ASP A 142 -13.18 -32.00 -5.19
C ASP A 142 -12.12 -32.55 -4.23
N HIS A 143 -12.36 -33.77 -3.73
CA HIS A 143 -11.52 -34.48 -2.75
C HIS A 143 -11.41 -33.85 -1.35
N GLY A 144 -12.35 -32.97 -0.97
CA GLY A 144 -12.41 -32.45 0.41
C GLY A 144 -11.41 -31.33 0.69
N SER A 145 -10.77 -30.78 -0.34
CA SER A 145 -10.01 -29.53 -0.26
C SER A 145 -10.92 -28.31 -0.20
N TYR A 146 -10.38 -27.21 0.30
CA TYR A 146 -11.03 -25.91 0.41
C TYR A 146 -10.16 -24.84 -0.26
N VAL A 147 -10.82 -23.86 -0.88
CA VAL A 147 -10.17 -22.67 -1.45
C VAL A 147 -10.96 -21.41 -1.09
N GLY A 148 -10.38 -20.23 -1.32
CA GLY A 148 -11.04 -18.95 -1.12
C GLY A 148 -12.38 -18.83 -1.87
N GLY A 149 -13.39 -18.28 -1.19
CA GLY A 149 -14.73 -18.07 -1.73
C GLY A 149 -14.94 -16.65 -2.29
N ALA A 150 -15.95 -16.51 -3.16
CA ALA A 150 -16.25 -15.26 -3.88
C ALA A 150 -16.61 -14.06 -2.96
N ARG A 151 -16.94 -14.30 -1.69
CA ARG A 151 -17.19 -13.22 -0.72
C ARG A 151 -15.95 -12.37 -0.48
N ILE A 152 -14.75 -12.96 -0.55
CA ILE A 152 -13.48 -12.24 -0.43
C ILE A 152 -13.40 -11.18 -1.54
N LEU A 153 -13.58 -11.59 -2.80
CA LEU A 153 -13.58 -10.67 -3.96
C LEU A 153 -14.69 -9.62 -3.87
N THR A 154 -15.85 -9.98 -3.34
CA THR A 154 -16.97 -9.04 -3.16
C THR A 154 -16.65 -7.98 -2.12
N LEU A 155 -15.97 -8.34 -1.02
CA LEU A 155 -15.52 -7.39 0.00
C LEU A 155 -14.42 -6.50 -0.55
N VAL A 156 -13.42 -7.08 -1.21
CA VAL A 156 -12.37 -6.32 -1.90
C VAL A 156 -12.98 -5.31 -2.85
N ARG A 157 -13.92 -5.72 -3.72
CA ARG A 157 -14.61 -4.81 -4.66
C ARG A 157 -15.45 -3.73 -3.98
N ARG A 158 -16.09 -4.01 -2.84
CA ARG A 158 -16.93 -3.05 -2.11
C ARG A 158 -16.11 -2.09 -1.24
N HIS A 159 -14.93 -2.52 -0.80
CA HIS A 159 -13.96 -1.72 -0.07
C HIS A 159 -12.87 -1.15 -0.98
N GLN A 160 -12.96 -1.40 -2.28
CA GLN A 160 -12.32 -0.64 -3.35
C GLN A 160 -13.27 0.50 -3.76
N PRO A 161 -13.26 1.67 -3.11
CA PRO A 161 -13.33 2.89 -3.90
C PRO A 161 -12.14 2.85 -4.88
N ALA A 162 -12.14 3.69 -5.93
CA ALA A 162 -10.92 3.94 -6.69
C ALA A 162 -9.77 4.11 -5.67
N ILE A 163 -8.84 3.14 -5.63
CA ILE A 163 -7.85 3.07 -4.54
C ILE A 163 -7.03 4.34 -4.68
N ASP A 164 -7.26 5.28 -3.78
CA ASP A 164 -6.42 6.46 -3.64
C ASP A 164 -5.16 6.04 -2.89
N LEU A 165 -4.38 5.21 -3.58
CA LEU A 165 -3.12 4.66 -3.10
C LEU A 165 -2.19 5.78 -2.63
N PRO A 166 -2.07 6.94 -3.33
CA PRO A 166 -1.35 8.09 -2.81
C PRO A 166 -1.77 8.52 -1.40
N ASN A 167 -3.08 8.62 -1.12
CA ASN A 167 -3.56 9.01 0.21
C ASN A 167 -3.35 7.92 1.28
N GLN A 168 -3.46 6.64 0.92
CA GLN A 168 -3.16 5.55 1.84
C GLN A 168 -1.68 5.49 2.23
N LEU A 169 -0.80 5.84 1.30
CA LEU A 169 0.65 5.83 1.52
C LEU A 169 1.16 7.07 2.24
N ARG A 170 0.38 8.15 2.25
CA ARG A 170 0.80 9.44 2.80
C ARG A 170 1.41 9.37 4.21
N PRO A 171 0.83 8.65 5.19
CA PRO A 171 1.42 8.55 6.53
C PRO A 171 2.83 7.96 6.53
N ALA A 172 3.09 6.94 5.70
CA ALA A 172 4.41 6.31 5.60
C ALA A 172 5.44 7.25 4.95
N LEU A 173 5.02 8.01 3.93
CA LEU A 173 5.88 9.01 3.28
C LEU A 173 6.19 10.18 4.22
N ASP A 174 5.21 10.64 5.00
CA ASP A 174 5.41 11.72 5.99
C ASP A 174 6.35 11.29 7.13
N GLU A 175 6.29 10.03 7.56
CA GLU A 175 7.21 9.48 8.56
C GLU A 175 8.64 9.41 8.02
N LEU A 176 8.82 8.88 6.81
CA LEU A 176 10.11 8.81 6.14
C LEU A 176 10.71 10.20 5.89
N GLN A 177 9.88 11.19 5.52
CA GLN A 177 10.32 12.57 5.35
C GLN A 177 10.77 13.16 6.69
N LYS A 178 10.08 12.88 7.80
CA LYS A 178 10.47 13.38 9.13
C LYS A 178 11.80 12.80 9.59
N GLU A 179 12.05 11.53 9.27
CA GLU A 179 13.29 10.82 9.60
C GLU A 179 14.48 11.31 8.76
N THR A 180 14.31 11.41 7.45
CA THR A 180 15.41 11.72 6.51
C THR A 180 15.59 13.21 6.24
N LYS A 181 14.53 14.01 6.43
CA LYS A 181 14.43 15.43 6.03
C LYS A 181 14.52 15.69 4.52
N TRP A 182 14.62 14.63 3.72
CA TRP A 182 14.73 14.69 2.27
C TRP A 182 13.36 14.78 1.62
N THR A 183 13.30 15.15 0.34
CA THR A 183 12.04 15.12 -0.41
C THR A 183 11.71 13.66 -0.70
N VAL A 184 10.52 13.21 -0.32
CA VAL A 184 10.10 11.80 -0.47
C VAL A 184 9.06 11.69 -1.57
N HIS A 185 9.13 10.62 -2.36
CA HIS A 185 8.18 10.33 -3.43
C HIS A 185 7.67 8.91 -3.36
N PHE A 186 6.50 8.71 -3.93
CA PHE A 186 6.03 7.40 -4.36
C PHE A 186 5.79 7.43 -5.86
N ALA A 187 6.40 6.49 -6.58
CA ALA A 187 6.23 6.32 -8.02
C ALA A 187 5.47 5.03 -8.30
N LEU A 188 4.55 5.07 -9.26
CA LEU A 188 3.84 3.92 -9.79
C LEU A 188 4.44 3.48 -11.11
N LEU A 189 4.61 2.17 -11.28
CA LEU A 189 4.97 1.59 -12.56
C LEU A 189 3.76 1.66 -13.49
N ALA A 190 3.93 2.25 -14.67
CA ALA A 190 2.89 2.50 -15.66
C ALA A 190 3.38 2.09 -17.05
N GLY A 191 3.21 0.81 -17.39
CA GLY A 191 3.74 0.25 -18.62
C GLY A 191 5.27 0.17 -18.57
N ASP A 192 5.93 0.85 -19.51
CA ASP A 192 7.40 0.86 -19.64
C ASP A 192 8.07 2.03 -18.90
N GLU A 193 7.29 2.89 -18.22
CA GLU A 193 7.77 4.05 -17.46
C GLU A 193 7.25 4.03 -16.01
N ALA A 194 7.75 4.93 -15.17
CA ALA A 194 7.20 5.19 -13.85
C ALA A 194 6.71 6.63 -13.72
N VAL A 195 5.66 6.86 -12.94
CA VAL A 195 5.05 8.18 -12.73
C VAL A 195 4.99 8.49 -11.24
N TYR A 196 5.42 9.69 -10.84
CA TYR A 196 5.24 10.14 -9.45
C TYR A 196 3.75 10.27 -9.12
N ALA A 197 3.29 9.46 -8.18
CA ALA A 197 1.90 9.44 -7.72
C ALA A 197 1.72 10.21 -6.40
N ALA A 198 2.78 10.33 -5.59
CA ALA A 198 2.79 11.19 -4.40
C ALA A 198 4.16 11.84 -4.20
N LYS A 199 4.16 13.02 -3.55
CA LYS A 199 5.34 13.78 -3.16
C LYS A 199 5.12 14.38 -1.77
N VAL A 200 6.13 14.29 -0.91
CA VAL A 200 6.23 15.01 0.37
C VAL A 200 7.50 15.86 0.30
N GLU A 201 7.35 17.17 0.41
CA GLU A 201 8.48 18.11 0.35
C GLU A 201 9.43 17.89 1.54
N GLY A 202 10.74 18.02 1.29
CA GLY A 202 11.76 17.99 2.35
C GLY A 202 11.67 19.19 3.29
N ASP A 203 12.47 19.15 4.36
CA ASP A 203 12.48 20.17 5.44
C ASP A 203 13.55 21.26 5.20
N ARG A 204 13.97 21.45 3.95
CA ARG A 204 15.09 22.31 3.56
C ARG A 204 14.59 23.52 2.75
N PRO A 205 15.34 24.64 2.72
CA PRO A 205 14.93 25.88 2.06
C PRO A 205 15.07 25.82 0.52
N TYR A 206 14.79 24.67 -0.09
CA TYR A 206 14.75 24.47 -1.53
C TYR A 206 13.69 23.43 -1.89
N HIS A 207 13.26 23.46 -3.15
CA HIS A 207 12.34 22.48 -3.71
C HIS A 207 12.96 21.82 -4.94
N LEU A 208 12.90 20.49 -4.99
CA LEU A 208 13.27 19.75 -6.20
C LEU A 208 12.17 19.91 -7.26
N ALA A 209 12.54 20.06 -8.53
CA ALA A 209 11.63 20.31 -9.65
C ALA A 209 10.64 19.16 -9.93
N SER A 210 10.84 17.99 -9.32
CA SER A 210 9.91 16.86 -9.32
C SER A 210 8.48 17.24 -8.93
N ARG A 211 7.47 16.67 -9.60
CA ARG A 211 6.04 16.90 -9.32
C ARG A 211 5.20 15.65 -9.57
N VAL A 212 4.07 15.54 -8.88
CA VAL A 212 3.09 14.47 -9.13
C VAL A 212 2.60 14.53 -10.59
N GLY A 213 2.50 13.36 -11.23
CA GLY A 213 2.17 13.20 -12.64
C GLY A 213 3.36 13.31 -13.60
N MET A 214 4.57 13.59 -13.11
CA MET A 214 5.80 13.57 -13.92
C MET A 214 6.24 12.12 -14.19
N SER A 215 6.56 11.83 -15.45
CA SER A 215 7.14 10.54 -15.85
C SER A 215 8.65 10.49 -15.60
N LEU A 216 9.17 9.29 -15.37
CA LEU A 216 10.51 9.00 -14.93
C LEU A 216 11.14 7.94 -15.81
N ALA A 217 12.38 8.17 -16.20
CA ALA A 217 13.19 7.17 -16.84
C ALA A 217 13.64 6.13 -15.81
N LEU A 218 13.37 4.86 -16.10
CA LEU A 218 13.66 3.78 -15.15
C LEU A 218 15.17 3.54 -14.98
N HIS A 219 15.98 3.81 -16.02
CA HIS A 219 17.41 3.54 -16.01
C HIS A 219 18.24 4.56 -15.23
N SER A 220 17.78 5.80 -15.12
CA SER A 220 18.56 6.90 -14.53
C SER A 220 18.11 7.30 -13.12
N THR A 221 16.94 6.85 -12.66
CA THR A 221 16.40 7.23 -11.35
C THR A 221 16.57 6.13 -10.32
N SER A 222 16.78 6.48 -9.05
CA SER A 222 16.93 5.50 -7.97
C SER A 222 15.67 4.61 -7.85
N VAL A 223 14.48 5.22 -7.86
CA VAL A 223 13.21 4.47 -7.80
C VAL A 223 13.05 3.55 -9.02
N GLY A 224 13.41 4.01 -10.21
CA GLY A 224 13.36 3.22 -11.44
C GLY A 224 14.30 2.02 -11.42
N LYS A 225 15.57 2.24 -11.06
CA LYS A 225 16.56 1.17 -10.91
C LYS A 225 16.12 0.15 -9.88
N SER A 226 15.48 0.59 -8.79
CA SER A 226 14.94 -0.33 -7.79
C SER A 226 13.82 -1.24 -8.35
N MET A 227 13.00 -0.75 -9.27
CA MET A 227 11.98 -1.55 -9.95
C MET A 227 12.59 -2.50 -10.98
N LEU A 228 13.55 -2.02 -11.78
CA LEU A 228 14.26 -2.84 -12.77
C LEU A 228 15.03 -3.98 -12.11
N ALA A 229 15.58 -3.76 -10.92
CA ALA A 229 16.33 -4.78 -10.18
C ALA A 229 15.49 -6.02 -9.81
N CYS A 230 14.16 -5.89 -9.77
CA CYS A 230 13.21 -6.99 -9.53
C CYS A 230 12.87 -7.81 -10.77
N LEU A 231 13.24 -7.35 -11.97
CA LEU A 231 12.93 -8.02 -13.22
C LEU A 231 14.07 -8.96 -13.64
N PRO A 232 13.77 -10.07 -14.35
CA PRO A 232 14.79 -10.86 -15.03
C PRO A 232 15.60 -10.01 -16.01
N GLU A 233 16.87 -10.36 -16.21
CA GLU A 233 17.79 -9.59 -17.07
C GLU A 233 17.23 -9.42 -18.50
N GLU A 234 16.62 -10.47 -19.06
CA GLU A 234 16.03 -10.44 -20.40
C GLU A 234 14.89 -9.43 -20.50
N ALA A 235 14.07 -9.33 -19.44
CA ALA A 235 12.97 -8.38 -19.37
C ALA A 235 13.49 -6.94 -19.25
N VAL A 236 14.55 -6.73 -18.47
CA VAL A 236 15.24 -5.43 -18.39
C VAL A 236 15.79 -5.03 -19.75
N ARG A 237 16.56 -5.90 -20.43
CA ARG A 237 17.11 -5.63 -21.76
C ARG A 237 16.02 -5.31 -22.78
N ALA A 238 14.93 -6.07 -22.77
CA ALA A 238 13.81 -5.84 -23.67
C ALA A 238 13.12 -4.49 -23.40
N LEU A 239 13.00 -4.08 -22.13
CA LEU A 239 12.45 -2.77 -21.77
C LEU A 239 13.36 -1.65 -22.26
N LEU A 240 14.66 -1.72 -21.95
CA LEU A 240 15.64 -0.71 -22.36
C LEU A 240 15.74 -0.57 -23.89
N ALA A 241 15.57 -1.66 -24.64
CA ALA A 241 15.52 -1.62 -26.09
C ALA A 241 14.30 -0.86 -26.64
N ARG A 242 13.17 -0.86 -25.91
CA ARG A 242 11.95 -0.13 -26.30
C ARG A 242 11.99 1.33 -25.85
N THR A 243 12.47 1.60 -24.64
CA THR A 243 12.46 2.95 -24.03
C THR A 243 13.70 3.78 -24.36
N GLY A 244 14.81 3.12 -24.71
CA GLY A 244 16.12 3.74 -24.85
C GLY A 244 16.76 4.10 -23.52
N MET A 245 17.99 4.60 -23.58
CA MET A 245 18.78 5.03 -22.43
C MET A 245 19.39 6.42 -22.69
N PRO A 246 18.57 7.48 -22.77
CA PRO A 246 19.08 8.82 -23.04
C PRO A 246 20.05 9.28 -21.95
N PRO A 247 21.22 9.85 -22.31
CA PRO A 247 22.13 10.45 -21.34
C PRO A 247 21.50 11.73 -20.79
N ARG A 248 21.26 11.76 -19.48
CA ARG A 248 20.70 12.94 -18.79
C ARG A 248 21.79 13.79 -18.16
N THR A 249 22.86 13.15 -17.71
CA THR A 249 24.05 13.74 -17.11
C THR A 249 25.28 12.96 -17.58
N ALA A 250 26.47 13.43 -17.23
CA ALA A 250 27.72 12.69 -17.47
C ALA A 250 27.82 11.36 -16.69
N ARG A 251 26.95 11.12 -15.71
CA ARG A 251 26.94 9.91 -14.87
C ARG A 251 25.82 8.94 -15.21
N THR A 252 24.92 9.29 -16.14
CA THR A 252 23.84 8.39 -16.54
C THR A 252 24.41 7.10 -17.13
N HIS A 253 23.93 5.94 -16.66
CA HIS A 253 24.20 4.67 -17.33
C HIS A 253 23.62 4.69 -18.74
N ILE A 254 24.48 4.53 -19.76
CA ILE A 254 24.09 4.52 -21.18
C ILE A 254 24.30 3.16 -21.85
N SER A 255 24.91 2.21 -21.13
CA SER A 255 25.07 0.83 -21.57
C SER A 255 24.12 -0.09 -20.78
N PRO A 256 23.36 -0.97 -21.45
CA PRO A 256 22.57 -1.99 -20.77
C PRO A 256 23.40 -2.86 -19.83
N ASP A 257 24.63 -3.21 -20.22
CA ASP A 257 25.50 -4.09 -19.42
C ASP A 257 25.96 -3.41 -18.13
N GLU A 258 26.30 -2.11 -18.20
CA GLU A 258 26.65 -1.32 -17.02
C GLU A 258 25.46 -1.21 -16.06
N LEU A 259 24.27 -0.94 -16.60
CA LEU A 259 23.07 -0.86 -15.79
C LEU A 259 22.76 -2.20 -15.14
N ILE A 260 22.84 -3.32 -15.87
CA ILE A 260 22.58 -4.67 -15.34
C ILE A 260 23.55 -5.01 -14.19
N ALA A 261 24.82 -4.63 -14.32
CA ALA A 261 25.79 -4.78 -13.24
C ALA A 261 25.39 -3.97 -12.00
N GLU A 262 24.97 -2.70 -12.18
CA GLU A 262 24.44 -1.88 -11.08
C GLU A 262 23.18 -2.50 -10.46
N LEU A 263 22.25 -3.04 -11.26
CA LEU A 263 21.05 -3.72 -10.75
C LEU A 263 21.40 -4.94 -9.88
N GLY A 264 22.52 -5.62 -10.16
CA GLY A 264 23.06 -6.66 -9.28
C GLY A 264 23.50 -6.12 -7.91
N ALA A 265 24.16 -4.96 -7.90
CA ALA A 265 24.53 -4.26 -6.67
C ALA A 265 23.28 -3.78 -5.90
N VAL A 266 22.28 -3.25 -6.61
CA VAL A 266 20.97 -2.87 -6.05
C VAL A 266 20.31 -4.06 -5.35
N ARG A 267 20.24 -5.23 -6.01
CA ARG A 267 19.72 -6.48 -5.40
C ARG A 267 20.45 -6.82 -4.11
N THR A 268 21.78 -6.82 -4.12
CA THR A 268 22.57 -7.18 -2.94
C THR A 268 22.39 -6.17 -1.79
N ARG A 269 22.32 -4.88 -2.11
CA ARG A 269 22.21 -3.77 -1.15
C ARG A 269 20.80 -3.60 -0.58
N GLY A 270 19.77 -4.01 -1.31
CA GLY A 270 18.36 -3.89 -0.92
C GLY A 270 17.71 -2.56 -1.29
N TYR A 271 18.47 -1.62 -1.86
CA TYR A 271 17.98 -0.33 -2.36
C TYR A 271 18.89 0.17 -3.50
N ALA A 272 18.33 1.04 -4.33
CA ALA A 272 19.04 1.71 -5.42
C ALA A 272 19.46 3.12 -5.02
N GLU A 273 20.57 3.57 -5.58
CA GLU A 273 21.12 4.90 -5.42
C GLU A 273 21.13 5.60 -6.78
N ASP A 274 20.93 6.92 -6.80
CA ASP A 274 21.09 7.80 -7.96
C ASP A 274 22.11 8.86 -7.54
N HIS A 275 23.31 8.79 -8.10
CA HIS A 275 24.44 9.67 -7.79
C HIS A 275 24.63 10.75 -8.86
N GLU A 276 23.59 11.57 -9.05
CA GLU A 276 23.52 12.60 -10.10
C GLU A 276 23.43 11.98 -11.50
N GLU A 277 22.75 10.84 -11.63
CA GLU A 277 22.53 10.13 -12.89
C GLU A 277 21.31 10.66 -13.64
N ASN A 278 20.28 11.12 -12.92
CA ASN A 278 19.07 11.68 -13.51
C ASN A 278 19.13 13.20 -13.71
N GLU A 279 19.72 13.92 -12.74
CA GLU A 279 19.82 15.38 -12.70
C GLU A 279 21.11 15.77 -11.96
N GLU A 280 21.88 16.70 -12.54
CA GLU A 280 23.13 17.17 -11.94
C GLU A 280 22.85 17.87 -10.60
N GLY A 281 23.67 17.59 -9.58
CA GLY A 281 23.49 18.15 -8.26
C GLY A 281 22.30 17.58 -7.47
N VAL A 282 21.68 16.48 -7.90
CA VAL A 282 20.64 15.75 -7.16
C VAL A 282 21.11 14.33 -6.87
N ILE A 283 20.97 13.90 -5.62
CA ILE A 283 21.16 12.50 -5.24
C ILE A 283 19.86 11.92 -4.69
N ALA A 284 19.64 10.63 -4.91
CA ALA A 284 18.46 9.96 -4.42
C ALA A 284 18.72 8.50 -4.05
N VAL A 285 17.84 7.96 -3.21
CA VAL A 285 17.75 6.53 -2.88
C VAL A 285 16.34 6.02 -3.14
N GLY A 286 16.19 4.75 -3.52
CA GLY A 286 14.91 4.18 -3.93
C GLY A 286 14.78 2.69 -3.63
N ALA A 287 13.58 2.24 -3.30
CA ALA A 287 13.25 0.84 -3.06
C ALA A 287 11.88 0.48 -3.65
N PRO A 288 11.69 -0.76 -4.14
CA PRO A 288 10.46 -1.18 -4.81
C PRO A 288 9.35 -1.43 -3.81
N VAL A 289 8.11 -1.31 -4.29
CA VAL A 289 6.90 -1.70 -3.57
C VAL A 289 6.21 -2.82 -4.33
N PHE A 290 5.86 -3.87 -3.59
CA PHE A 290 5.22 -5.08 -4.10
C PHE A 290 3.74 -5.14 -3.71
N ASP A 291 2.93 -5.74 -4.55
CA ASP A 291 1.53 -6.07 -4.23
C ASP A 291 1.38 -7.48 -3.63
N HIS A 292 0.13 -7.86 -3.37
CA HIS A 292 -0.22 -9.18 -2.84
C HIS A 292 0.12 -10.37 -3.74
N THR A 293 0.46 -10.13 -5.02
CA THR A 293 0.92 -11.17 -5.95
C THR A 293 2.44 -11.30 -5.97
N GLY A 294 3.16 -10.41 -5.28
CA GLY A 294 4.61 -10.32 -5.33
C GLY A 294 5.13 -9.60 -6.57
N GLN A 295 4.26 -8.93 -7.33
CA GLN A 295 4.65 -8.11 -8.47
C GLN A 295 5.03 -6.70 -8.01
N VAL A 296 6.03 -6.10 -8.66
CA VAL A 296 6.40 -4.70 -8.41
C VAL A 296 5.34 -3.80 -9.03
N ILE A 297 4.73 -2.94 -8.23
CA ILE A 297 3.74 -1.96 -8.68
C ILE A 297 4.29 -0.53 -8.69
N GLY A 298 5.48 -0.32 -8.13
CA GLY A 298 6.04 1.00 -7.93
C GLY A 298 7.22 0.99 -6.98
N GLY A 299 7.48 2.13 -6.35
CA GLY A 299 8.59 2.29 -5.42
C GLY A 299 8.52 3.59 -4.62
N ILE A 300 9.21 3.60 -3.49
CA ILE A 300 9.41 4.79 -2.65
C ILE A 300 10.83 5.30 -2.88
N SER A 301 11.01 6.62 -2.94
CA SER A 301 12.33 7.24 -3.01
C SER A 301 12.44 8.45 -2.09
N ALA A 302 13.67 8.77 -1.71
CA ALA A 302 14.03 10.02 -1.05
C ALA A 302 15.15 10.70 -1.84
N ALA A 303 15.04 12.01 -2.07
CA ALA A 303 15.95 12.80 -2.89
C ALA A 303 16.32 14.12 -2.22
N THR A 304 17.55 14.57 -2.48
CA THR A 304 18.12 15.80 -1.93
C THR A 304 19.14 16.41 -2.90
N LEU A 305 19.62 17.62 -2.62
CA LEU A 305 20.74 18.19 -3.37
C LEU A 305 22.05 17.51 -2.97
N SER A 306 22.93 17.29 -3.94
CA SER A 306 24.27 16.73 -3.74
C SER A 306 25.09 17.68 -2.88
N HIS A 307 25.28 17.33 -1.61
CA HIS A 307 26.11 18.06 -0.66
C HIS A 307 26.93 17.06 0.16
N PRO A 308 28.21 17.36 0.51
CA PRO A 308 29.08 16.39 1.19
C PRO A 308 28.50 15.78 2.47
N ALA A 309 27.73 16.55 3.24
CA ALA A 309 27.06 16.07 4.44
C ALA A 309 25.97 15.02 4.15
N ASP A 310 25.31 15.11 2.99
CA ASP A 310 24.24 14.20 2.58
C ASP A 310 24.77 12.92 1.94
N ALA A 311 25.91 13.00 1.25
CA ALA A 311 26.59 11.81 0.72
C ALA A 311 26.92 10.79 1.83
N ALA A 312 27.32 11.27 3.01
CA ALA A 312 27.57 10.42 4.17
C ALA A 312 26.28 9.78 4.74
N ALA A 313 25.12 10.40 4.52
CA ALA A 313 23.81 9.93 5.00
C ALA A 313 23.10 8.97 4.02
N VAL A 314 23.62 8.80 2.79
CA VAL A 314 23.02 7.93 1.76
C VAL A 314 22.75 6.51 2.27
N PRO A 315 23.69 5.81 2.96
CA PRO A 315 23.44 4.44 3.41
C PRO A 315 22.34 4.33 4.48
N ASP A 316 22.27 5.30 5.40
CA ASP A 316 21.21 5.36 6.41
C ASP A 316 19.85 5.67 5.77
N CYS A 317 19.81 6.65 4.86
CA CYS A 317 18.62 7.00 4.11
C CYS A 317 18.12 5.84 3.25
N GLY A 318 19.03 5.12 2.58
CA GLY A 318 18.70 3.94 1.79
C GLY A 318 18.04 2.83 2.60
N ARG A 319 18.55 2.56 3.81
CA ARG A 319 17.92 1.62 4.76
C ARG A 319 16.53 2.07 5.19
N ALA A 320 16.36 3.35 5.54
CA ALA A 320 15.07 3.91 5.92
C ALA A 320 14.04 3.81 4.78
N VAL A 321 14.45 4.09 3.54
CA VAL A 321 13.62 3.94 2.33
C VAL A 321 13.24 2.47 2.08
N ALA A 322 14.20 1.55 2.19
CA ALA A 322 13.92 0.11 2.05
C ALA A 322 12.95 -0.39 3.13
N ASP A 323 13.10 0.05 4.38
CA ASP A 323 12.19 -0.27 5.47
C ASP A 323 10.79 0.30 5.25
N ALA A 324 10.68 1.55 4.78
CA ALA A 324 9.40 2.16 4.42
C ALA A 324 8.71 1.39 3.28
N ALA A 325 9.45 1.06 2.21
CA ALA A 325 8.93 0.32 1.06
C ALA A 325 8.49 -1.11 1.43
N ARG A 326 9.23 -1.79 2.31
CA ARG A 326 8.83 -3.09 2.87
C ARG A 326 7.54 -2.99 3.66
N ARG A 327 7.43 -2.03 4.59
CA ARG A 327 6.20 -1.81 5.39
C ARG A 327 4.99 -1.52 4.50
N THR A 328 5.20 -0.68 3.49
CA THR A 328 4.18 -0.39 2.47
C THR A 328 3.77 -1.65 1.71
N SER A 329 4.72 -2.47 1.27
CA SER A 329 4.43 -3.71 0.55
C SER A 329 3.60 -4.68 1.41
N LEU A 330 3.95 -4.83 2.68
CA LEU A 330 3.18 -5.65 3.64
C LEU A 330 1.75 -5.12 3.83
N MET A 331 1.59 -3.80 3.91
CA MET A 331 0.26 -3.15 3.99
C MET A 331 -0.59 -3.44 2.74
N LEU A 332 0.05 -3.54 1.56
CA LEU A 332 -0.59 -3.88 0.29
C LEU A 332 -0.78 -5.39 0.08
N GLY A 333 -0.43 -6.19 1.08
CA GLY A 333 -0.68 -7.64 1.12
C GLY A 333 0.46 -8.50 0.55
N ALA A 334 1.63 -7.93 0.26
CA ALA A 334 2.79 -8.71 -0.17
C ALA A 334 3.23 -9.68 0.94
N ALA A 335 3.59 -10.91 0.56
CA ALA A 335 4.14 -11.86 1.54
C ALA A 335 5.53 -11.41 2.02
N PRO A 336 5.93 -11.68 3.28
CA PRO A 336 7.23 -11.25 3.84
C PRO A 336 8.47 -11.74 3.06
N ARG A 337 8.33 -12.80 2.27
CA ARG A 337 9.39 -13.34 1.39
C ARG A 337 9.59 -12.52 0.11
N HIS A 338 8.56 -11.80 -0.34
CA HIS A 338 8.56 -11.04 -1.58
C HIS A 338 8.73 -9.53 -1.35
N SER A 339 8.69 -9.05 -0.10
CA SER A 339 8.77 -7.63 0.25
C SER A 339 10.18 -7.10 0.50
N ASP A 340 11.21 -7.90 0.26
CA ASP A 340 12.61 -7.56 0.50
C ASP A 340 13.45 -7.86 -0.73
N LEU A 341 13.96 -6.80 -1.36
CA LEU A 341 14.72 -6.86 -2.60
C LEU A 341 16.04 -7.63 -2.44
N SER A 342 16.62 -7.65 -1.24
CA SER A 342 17.82 -8.45 -0.93
C SER A 342 17.59 -9.95 -0.97
N ARG A 343 16.34 -10.39 -0.83
CA ARG A 343 15.95 -11.81 -0.83
C ARG A 343 15.62 -12.34 -2.23
N LEU A 344 15.53 -11.46 -3.23
CA LEU A 344 15.36 -11.84 -4.63
C LEU A 344 16.69 -12.23 -5.31
N ALA A 345 17.82 -12.06 -4.62
CA ALA A 345 19.16 -12.37 -5.13
C ALA A 345 19.56 -13.87 -5.02
N GLY A 346 18.61 -14.76 -4.72
CA GLY A 346 18.83 -16.20 -4.50
C GLY A 346 18.03 -17.08 -5.43
#